data_AF-A0A2R6F8C0-F1
#
_entry.id   AF-A0A2R6F8C0-F1
#
_cell.length_a   1.000
_cell.length_b   1.000
_cell.length_c   1.000
_cell.angle_alpha   90.00
_cell.angle_beta   90.00
_cell.angle_gamma   90.00
#
_symmetry.space_group_name_H-M   'P 1'
#
loop_
_entity.id
_entity.type
_entity.pdbx_description
1 polymer ?
#
loop_
_entity_poly.entity_id
_entity_poly.type
_entity_poly.pdbx_seq_one_letter_code
_entity_poly.pdbx_strand_id
1 'polypeptide(L)' 'PTTAADLDIDRDTVIEALTTAHEIRDRYTVLGDGMNEKAAIEAATVTGVV' A
#
# COMPACT_ATOMS: atom_id res chain seq x y z
N PRO A 1 8.04 13.63 3.97
CA PRO A 1 8.51 12.50 3.13
C PRO A 1 7.39 12.12 2.17
N THR A 2 7.71 11.91 0.90
CA THR A 2 6.71 11.59 -0.15
C THR A 2 6.98 10.27 -0.84
N THR A 3 8.16 9.68 -0.63
CA THR A 3 8.53 8.35 -1.12
C THR A 3 8.77 7.39 0.03
N ALA A 4 8.74 6.08 -0.25
CA ALA A 4 9.11 5.04 0.71
C ALA A 4 10.57 5.19 1.17
N ALA A 5 11.47 5.58 0.26
CA ALA A 5 12.88 5.80 0.55
C ALA A 5 13.12 6.96 1.53
N ASP A 6 12.33 8.05 1.45
CA ASP A 6 12.40 9.15 2.42
C ASP A 6 12.04 8.70 3.85
N LEU A 7 11.33 7.57 3.98
CA LEU A 7 10.93 6.94 5.23
C LEU A 7 11.82 5.76 5.63
N ASP A 8 12.84 5.42 4.83
CA ASP A 8 13.67 4.22 5.01
C ASP A 8 12.84 2.92 5.03
N ILE A 9 11.85 2.83 4.14
CA ILE A 9 10.96 1.69 3.99
C ILE A 9 11.18 1.05 2.62
N ASP A 10 11.35 -0.28 2.61
CA ASP A 10 11.45 -1.05 1.38
C ASP A 10 10.14 -1.09 0.60
N ARG A 11 10.25 -1.11 -0.72
CA ARG A 11 9.10 -1.22 -1.65
C ARG A 11 8.17 -2.36 -1.26
N ASP A 12 8.71 -3.53 -0.99
CA ASP A 12 7.92 -4.74 -0.72
C ASP A 12 7.11 -4.59 0.57
N THR A 13 7.65 -3.89 1.58
CA THR A 13 6.93 -3.56 2.81
C THR A 13 5.74 -2.64 2.54
N VAL A 14 5.88 -1.67 1.63
CA VAL A 14 4.76 -0.81 1.22
C VAL A 14 3.67 -1.62 0.52
N ILE A 15 4.07 -2.52 -0.39
CA ILE A 15 3.12 -3.36 -1.12
C ILE A 15 2.38 -4.30 -0.17
N GLU A 16 3.08 -4.99 0.73
CA GLU A 16 2.48 -5.85 1.75
C GLU A 16 1.53 -5.08 2.67
N ALA A 17 1.92 -3.88 3.11
CA ALA A 17 1.06 -3.04 3.93
C ALA A 17 -0.22 -2.64 3.18
N LEU A 18 -0.15 -2.28 1.90
CA LEU A 18 -1.32 -1.91 1.10
C LEU A 18 -2.31 -3.06 0.89
N THR A 19 -1.81 -4.29 0.71
CA THR A 19 -2.67 -5.47 0.51
C THR A 19 -3.33 -5.93 1.80
N THR A 20 -2.69 -5.74 2.95
CA THR A 20 -3.17 -6.22 4.26
C THR A 20 -3.84 -5.15 5.13
N ALA A 21 -3.72 -3.85 4.79
CA ALA A 21 -4.22 -2.75 5.63
C ALA A 21 -5.70 -2.84 6.02
N HIS A 22 -6.53 -3.43 5.17
CA HIS A 22 -7.96 -3.62 5.40
C HIS A 22 -8.25 -4.57 6.60
N GLU A 23 -7.32 -5.44 6.96
CA GLU A 23 -7.46 -6.42 8.05
C GLU A 23 -7.16 -5.81 9.43
N ILE A 24 -6.50 -4.65 9.49
CA ILE A 24 -6.05 -4.02 10.75
C ILE A 24 -7.24 -3.68 11.66
N ARG A 25 -8.39 -3.34 11.08
CA ARG A 25 -9.60 -3.04 11.84
C ARG A 25 -10.84 -3.31 11.01
N ASP A 26 -11.86 -3.85 11.67
CA ASP A 26 -13.22 -3.94 11.15
C ASP A 26 -13.83 -2.53 10.95
N ARG A 27 -13.54 -1.94 9.79
CA ARG A 27 -14.04 -0.65 9.35
C ARG A 27 -14.09 -0.63 7.83
N TYR A 28 -15.23 -0.23 7.30
CA TYR A 28 -15.37 0.07 5.88
C TYR A 28 -14.42 1.19 5.43
N THR A 29 -13.67 0.93 4.35
CA THR A 29 -12.79 1.90 3.67
C THR A 29 -12.89 1.72 2.15
N VAL A 30 -12.18 2.57 1.39
CA VAL A 30 -12.02 2.39 -0.07
C VAL A 30 -11.36 1.06 -0.45
N LEU A 31 -10.67 0.40 0.49
CA LEU A 31 -10.01 -0.88 0.23
C LEU A 31 -10.99 -2.07 0.22
N GLY A 32 -12.23 -1.92 0.70
CA GLY A 32 -13.21 -3.02 0.72
C GLY A 32 -12.66 -4.31 1.33
N ASP A 33 -12.77 -5.44 0.60
CA ASP A 33 -12.24 -6.76 0.96
C ASP A 33 -10.73 -6.92 0.65
N GLY A 34 -10.03 -5.82 0.42
CA GLY A 34 -8.59 -5.79 0.16
C GLY A 34 -8.21 -5.44 -1.27
N MET A 35 -7.01 -4.87 -1.39
CA MET A 35 -6.36 -4.59 -2.67
C MET A 35 -5.47 -5.78 -3.05
N ASN A 36 -5.55 -6.25 -4.30
CA ASN A 36 -4.61 -7.26 -4.78
C ASN A 36 -3.22 -6.64 -5.04
N GLU A 37 -2.19 -7.48 -5.02
CA GLU A 37 -0.79 -7.04 -5.16
C GLU A 37 -0.52 -6.24 -6.44
N LYS A 38 -1.12 -6.64 -7.57
CA LYS A 38 -0.96 -5.93 -8.85
C LYS A 38 -1.48 -4.49 -8.78
N ALA A 39 -2.65 -4.30 -8.17
CA ALA A 39 -3.23 -2.97 -7.96
C ALA A 39 -2.41 -2.14 -6.97
N ALA A 40 -1.81 -2.77 -5.94
CA ALA A 40 -0.92 -2.09 -5.00
C ALA A 40 0.36 -1.60 -5.69
N ILE A 41 0.98 -2.45 -6.51
CA ILE A 41 2.15 -2.08 -7.32
C ILE A 41 1.82 -0.92 -8.27
N GLU A 42 0.69 -1.01 -8.97
CA GLU A 42 0.24 0.03 -9.90
C GLU A 42 0.02 1.36 -9.17
N ALA A 43 -0.76 1.37 -8.10
CA ALA A 43 -1.05 2.57 -7.33
C ALA A 43 0.22 3.22 -6.77
N ALA A 44 1.11 2.42 -6.16
CA ALA A 44 2.35 2.92 -5.58
C ALA A 44 3.31 3.50 -6.65
N THR A 45 3.36 2.87 -7.83
CA THR A 45 4.19 3.34 -8.96
C THR A 45 3.60 4.62 -9.59
N VAL A 46 2.29 4.65 -9.85
CA VAL A 46 1.61 5.80 -10.49
C VAL A 46 1.68 7.05 -9.60
N THR A 47 1.65 6.86 -8.28
CA THR A 47 1.75 7.96 -7.31
C THR A 47 3.18 8.36 -6.96
N GLY A 48 4.18 7.61 -7.45
CA GLY A 48 5.60 7.87 -7.16
C GLY A 48 5.98 7.63 -5.69
N VAL A 49 5.21 6.80 -4.97
CA VAL A 49 5.53 6.38 -3.61
C VAL A 49 6.71 5.40 -3.62
N VAL A 50 6.80 4.55 -4.66
CA VAL A 50 7.88 3.56 -4.90
C VAL A 50 8.45 3.61 -6.31
#